data_AF-A0A7J6FND8-F1
#
_entry.id   AF-A0A7J6FND8-F1
#
_cell.length_a   1.000
_cell.length_b   1.000
_cell.length_c   1.000
_cell.angle_alpha   90.00
_cell.angle_beta   90.00
_cell.angle_gamma   90.00
#
_symmetry.space_group_name_H-M   'P 1'
#
loop_
_entity.id
_entity.type
_entity.pdbx_description
1 polymer ?
#
loop_
_entity_poly.entity_id
_entity_poly.type
_entity_poly.pdbx_seq_one_letter_code
_entity_poly.pdbx_strand_id
1 'polypeptide(L)'
;MVTIKIVKARQIFDSRGNPTVEVDVILSDGTLARAAVPSGASTDGGSDYLGKGVLKAVENVNSIIGPALIGKDPTEQTKIDNYMVQQLDGTVNEWGWCKQKLGANAILAVSLAVCKAGASAKKIPLYRHIANLAGNKTLVLPVPAFNVINGGSHAGNKLAMQLGHLLSKKL
;
A
#
# COMPACT_ATOMS: atom_id res chain seq x y z
N MET A 1 25.33 -1.26 -6.45
CA MET A 1 23.85 -1.29 -6.57
C MET A 1 23.31 -1.50 -5.17
N VAL A 2 22.31 -0.70 -4.76
CA VAL A 2 21.73 -0.79 -3.42
C VAL A 2 20.64 -1.86 -3.45
N THR A 3 20.58 -2.71 -2.43
CA THR A 3 19.61 -3.83 -2.36
C THR A 3 18.76 -3.77 -1.10
N ILE A 4 17.62 -4.45 -1.11
CA ILE A 4 16.76 -4.61 0.08
C ILE A 4 17.52 -5.44 1.13
N LYS A 5 17.67 -4.89 2.34
CA LYS A 5 18.35 -5.55 3.46
C LYS A 5 17.36 -6.06 4.50
N ILE A 6 16.35 -5.26 4.83
CA ILE A 6 15.35 -5.60 5.85
C ILE A 6 13.97 -5.16 5.34
N VAL A 7 12.97 -6.01 5.58
CA VAL A 7 11.55 -5.65 5.47
C VAL A 7 10.90 -6.01 6.80
N LYS A 8 10.26 -5.05 7.46
CA LYS A 8 9.61 -5.26 8.75
C LYS A 8 8.24 -4.61 8.78
N ALA A 9 7.22 -5.36 9.15
CA ALA A 9 5.86 -4.88 9.34
C ALA A 9 5.50 -4.73 10.82
N ARG A 10 4.54 -3.84 11.06
CA ARG A 10 3.85 -3.64 12.34
C ARG A 10 2.39 -3.26 12.13
N GLN A 11 1.60 -3.46 13.17
CA GLN A 11 0.24 -2.95 13.24
C GLN A 11 0.26 -1.51 13.76
N ILE A 12 -0.48 -0.62 13.09
CA ILE A 12 -0.76 0.76 13.51
C ILE A 12 -2.26 1.02 13.43
N PHE A 13 -2.72 2.24 13.71
CA PHE A 13 -4.14 2.64 13.63
C PHE A 13 -4.40 3.65 12.51
N ASP A 14 -5.49 3.45 11.77
CA ASP A 14 -5.99 4.37 10.74
C ASP A 14 -6.70 5.60 11.36
N SER A 15 -7.15 6.52 10.51
CA SER A 15 -7.85 7.74 10.92
C SER A 15 -9.18 7.51 11.66
N ARG A 16 -9.69 6.27 11.69
CA ARG A 16 -10.91 5.85 12.39
C ARG A 16 -10.60 4.96 13.60
N GLY A 17 -9.33 4.82 13.97
CA GLY A 17 -8.90 3.97 15.08
C GLY A 17 -8.95 2.47 14.79
N ASN A 18 -9.06 2.04 13.53
CA ASN A 18 -8.99 0.62 13.17
C ASN A 18 -7.55 0.21 12.88
N PRO A 19 -7.15 -1.03 13.22
CA PRO A 19 -5.83 -1.53 12.87
C PRO A 19 -5.56 -1.55 11.37
N THR A 20 -4.33 -1.22 10.98
CA THR A 20 -3.81 -1.37 9.61
C THR A 20 -2.31 -1.68 9.62
N VAL A 21 -1.77 -2.07 8.47
CA VAL A 21 -0.37 -2.51 8.32
C VAL A 21 0.52 -1.33 7.92
N GLU A 22 1.67 -1.23 8.58
CA GLU A 22 2.79 -0.37 8.19
C GLU A 22 4.05 -1.21 7.97
N VAL A 23 4.79 -0.92 6.91
CA VAL A 23 6.02 -1.61 6.53
C VAL A 23 7.17 -0.64 6.42
N ASP A 24 8.30 -1.03 6.99
CA ASP A 24 9.61 -0.45 6.77
C ASP A 24 10.43 -1.33 5.84
N VAL A 25 11.04 -0.72 4.83
CA VAL A 25 12.08 -1.30 3.99
C VAL A 25 13.39 -0.55 4.28
N ILE A 26 14.41 -1.28 4.69
CA ILE A 26 15.76 -0.75 4.89
C ILE A 26 16.66 -1.33 3.81
N LEU A 27 17.41 -0.46 3.15
CA LEU A 27 18.33 -0.82 2.09
C LEU A 27 19.75 -1.09 2.63
N SER A 28 20.60 -1.68 1.78
CA SER A 28 21.98 -2.02 2.12
C SER A 28 22.85 -0.82 2.48
N ASP A 29 22.47 0.39 2.05
CA ASP A 29 23.14 1.66 2.36
C ASP A 29 22.56 2.38 3.59
N GLY A 30 21.60 1.77 4.28
CA GLY A 30 20.93 2.34 5.45
C GLY A 30 19.71 3.21 5.13
N THR A 31 19.38 3.41 3.85
CA THR A 31 18.16 4.14 3.47
C THR A 31 16.92 3.44 4.03
N LEU A 32 16.09 4.17 4.76
CA LEU A 32 14.80 3.72 5.28
C LEU A 32 13.66 4.30 4.45
N ALA A 33 12.75 3.45 4.01
CA ALA A 33 11.48 3.84 3.41
C ALA A 33 10.31 3.18 4.15
N ARG A 34 9.27 3.95 4.43
CA ARG A 34 8.10 3.52 5.21
C ARG A 34 6.81 3.75 4.45
N ALA A 35 5.90 2.78 4.50
CA ALA A 35 4.55 2.93 3.96
C ALA A 35 3.51 2.26 4.87
N ALA A 36 2.38 2.94 5.05
CA ALA A 36 1.18 2.39 5.65
C ALA A 36 0.08 2.27 4.58
N VAL A 37 -0.80 1.29 4.73
CA VAL A 37 -1.94 1.11 3.83
C VAL A 37 -3.24 1.60 4.48
N PRO A 38 -4.18 2.15 3.70
CA PRO A 38 -5.51 2.43 4.20
C PRO A 38 -6.24 1.13 4.53
N SER A 39 -7.17 1.18 5.49
CA SER A 39 -8.01 0.04 5.83
C SER A 39 -8.88 -0.39 4.65
N GLY A 40 -8.92 -1.69 4.39
CA GLY A 40 -9.76 -2.32 3.39
C GLY A 40 -10.68 -3.38 3.97
N ALA A 41 -11.14 -4.31 3.12
CA ALA A 41 -11.99 -5.43 3.54
C ALA A 41 -11.19 -6.62 4.12
N SER A 42 -9.85 -6.60 4.04
CA SER A 42 -8.99 -7.67 4.54
C SER A 42 -8.73 -7.51 6.04
N THR A 43 -9.48 -8.24 6.85
CA THR A 43 -9.40 -8.23 8.33
C THR A 43 -9.25 -9.64 8.89
N ASP A 44 -8.67 -9.79 10.08
CA ASP A 44 -8.36 -11.10 10.67
C ASP A 44 -9.59 -11.87 11.21
N GLY A 45 -10.73 -11.22 11.47
CA GLY A 45 -11.98 -11.88 11.86
C GLY A 45 -12.02 -12.43 13.30
N GLY A 46 -11.06 -12.08 14.16
CA GLY A 46 -10.98 -12.49 15.57
C GLY A 46 -11.81 -11.62 16.54
N SER A 47 -11.60 -11.80 17.86
CA SER A 47 -12.25 -10.99 18.91
C SER A 47 -11.68 -9.58 19.01
N ASP A 48 -10.40 -9.43 18.69
CA ASP A 48 -9.67 -8.17 18.89
C ASP A 48 -10.08 -7.13 17.85
N TYR A 49 -10.21 -5.88 18.31
CA TYR A 49 -10.56 -4.73 17.47
C TYR A 49 -11.82 -4.97 16.61
N LEU A 50 -12.82 -5.68 17.15
CA LEU A 50 -14.05 -6.04 16.43
C LEU A 50 -13.77 -6.86 15.17
N GLY A 51 -12.78 -7.75 15.22
CA GLY A 51 -12.35 -8.57 14.10
C GLY A 51 -11.48 -7.86 13.08
N LYS A 52 -11.11 -6.60 13.32
CA LYS A 52 -10.32 -5.78 12.39
C LYS A 52 -8.81 -5.82 12.65
N GLY A 53 -8.34 -6.76 13.46
CA GLY A 53 -6.91 -7.02 13.59
C GLY A 53 -6.23 -7.30 12.25
N VAL A 54 -4.93 -7.04 12.18
CA VAL A 54 -4.09 -7.27 10.98
C VAL A 54 -2.78 -8.00 11.30
N LEU A 55 -2.73 -8.72 12.42
CA LEU A 55 -1.54 -9.43 12.86
C LEU A 55 -1.17 -10.55 11.89
N LYS A 56 -2.15 -11.20 11.23
CA LYS A 56 -1.86 -12.19 10.19
C LYS A 56 -1.13 -11.56 9.00
N ALA A 57 -1.56 -10.37 8.57
CA ALA A 57 -0.91 -9.63 7.50
C ALA A 57 0.52 -9.19 7.89
N VAL A 58 0.70 -8.72 9.13
CA VAL A 58 2.02 -8.38 9.69
C VAL A 58 2.95 -9.60 9.71
N GLU A 59 2.44 -10.76 10.12
CA GLU A 59 3.19 -12.02 10.13
C GLU A 59 3.56 -12.47 8.72
N ASN A 60 2.63 -12.41 7.76
CA ASN A 60 2.90 -12.70 6.35
C ASN A 60 4.03 -11.82 5.79
N VAL A 61 4.07 -10.53 6.14
CA VAL A 61 5.20 -9.68 5.74
C VAL A 61 6.50 -10.12 6.41
N ASN A 62 6.50 -10.31 7.72
CA ASN A 62 7.73 -10.56 8.48
C ASN A 62 8.36 -11.92 8.20
N SER A 63 7.53 -12.95 7.98
CA SER A 63 7.98 -14.34 7.94
C SER A 63 7.99 -14.93 6.52
N ILE A 64 7.29 -14.31 5.56
CA ILE A 64 7.22 -14.80 4.18
C ILE A 64 7.78 -13.77 3.20
N ILE A 65 7.14 -12.60 3.08
CA ILE A 65 7.49 -11.63 2.05
C ILE A 65 8.89 -11.05 2.30
N GLY A 66 9.16 -10.63 3.54
CA GLY A 66 10.40 -9.96 3.90
C GLY A 66 11.65 -10.77 3.59
N PRO A 67 11.78 -12.01 4.11
CA PRO A 67 12.90 -12.90 3.78
C PRO A 67 13.05 -13.13 2.28
N ALA A 68 11.93 -13.25 1.54
CA ALA A 68 11.94 -13.50 0.12
C ALA A 68 12.40 -12.29 -0.73
N LEU A 69 12.37 -11.07 -0.19
CA LEU A 69 12.79 -9.84 -0.89
C LEU A 69 14.23 -9.40 -0.59
N ILE A 70 14.90 -9.99 0.39
CA ILE A 70 16.29 -9.65 0.72
C ILE A 70 17.20 -9.83 -0.51
N GLY A 71 18.07 -8.86 -0.75
CA GLY A 71 19.03 -8.86 -1.86
C GLY A 71 18.47 -8.39 -3.20
N LYS A 72 17.15 -8.16 -3.32
CA LYS A 72 16.55 -7.63 -4.55
C LYS A 72 16.80 -6.13 -4.71
N ASP A 73 16.88 -5.68 -5.96
CA ASP A 73 16.99 -4.26 -6.30
C ASP A 73 15.63 -3.56 -6.10
N PRO A 74 15.52 -2.56 -5.21
CA PRO A 74 14.26 -1.87 -4.94
C PRO A 74 13.74 -1.04 -6.12
N THR A 75 14.54 -0.84 -7.17
CA THR A 75 14.13 -0.11 -8.37
C THR A 75 13.36 -0.96 -9.39
N GLU A 76 13.36 -2.28 -9.21
CA GLU A 76 12.71 -3.27 -10.07
C GLU A 76 11.26 -3.53 -9.63
N GLN A 77 10.47 -2.45 -9.51
CA GLN A 77 9.11 -2.46 -8.94
C GLN A 77 8.23 -3.57 -9.51
N THR A 78 8.10 -3.65 -10.84
CA THR A 78 7.26 -4.66 -11.51
C THR A 78 7.70 -6.08 -11.22
N LYS A 79 9.02 -6.34 -11.15
CA LYS A 79 9.53 -7.69 -10.83
C LYS A 79 9.21 -8.08 -9.39
N ILE A 80 9.37 -7.14 -8.45
CA ILE A 80 9.06 -7.39 -7.04
C ILE A 80 7.55 -7.60 -6.83
N ASP A 81 6.71 -6.76 -7.42
CA ASP A 81 5.25 -6.88 -7.31
C ASP A 81 4.76 -8.20 -7.94
N ASN A 82 5.26 -8.55 -9.12
CA ASN A 82 4.92 -9.83 -9.76
C ASN A 82 5.41 -11.03 -8.93
N TYR A 83 6.59 -10.94 -8.34
CA TYR A 83 7.10 -12.00 -7.47
C TYR A 83 6.19 -12.22 -6.26
N MET A 84 5.77 -11.16 -5.57
CA MET A 84 4.84 -11.26 -4.45
C MET A 84 3.47 -11.81 -4.86
N VAL A 85 2.90 -11.30 -5.95
CA VAL A 85 1.54 -11.66 -6.38
C VAL A 85 1.48 -13.06 -7.01
N GLN A 86 2.40 -13.36 -7.92
CA GLN A 86 2.32 -14.57 -8.75
C GLN A 86 3.02 -15.77 -8.11
N GLN A 87 4.14 -15.55 -7.41
CA GLN A 87 4.97 -16.66 -6.90
C GLN A 87 4.79 -16.89 -5.39
N LEU A 88 4.73 -15.82 -4.58
CA LEU A 88 4.58 -15.98 -3.13
C LEU A 88 3.13 -16.21 -2.71
N ASP A 89 2.21 -15.40 -3.24
CA ASP A 89 0.78 -15.54 -3.00
C ASP A 89 0.15 -16.59 -3.91
N GLY A 90 0.17 -16.35 -5.23
CA GLY A 90 -0.28 -17.30 -6.25
C GLY A 90 -1.80 -17.52 -6.31
N THR A 91 -2.61 -16.81 -5.51
CA THR A 91 -4.06 -17.02 -5.50
C THR A 91 -4.76 -16.23 -6.59
N VAL A 92 -5.68 -16.91 -7.28
CA VAL A 92 -6.49 -16.37 -8.37
C VAL A 92 -7.97 -16.64 -8.14
N ASN A 93 -8.81 -15.77 -8.67
CA ASN A 93 -10.23 -16.00 -8.92
C ASN A 93 -10.50 -15.84 -10.42
N GLU A 94 -11.77 -15.90 -10.83
CA GLU A 94 -12.20 -15.77 -12.22
C GLU A 94 -11.88 -14.40 -12.86
N TRP A 95 -11.45 -13.41 -12.06
CA TRP A 95 -11.08 -12.06 -12.48
C TRP A 95 -9.57 -11.77 -12.37
N GLY A 96 -8.76 -12.76 -11.95
CA GLY A 96 -7.31 -12.67 -11.83
C GLY A 96 -6.78 -12.79 -10.40
N TRP A 97 -5.63 -12.18 -10.11
CA TRP A 97 -4.91 -12.37 -8.85
C TRP A 97 -5.63 -11.74 -7.65
N CYS A 98 -6.20 -12.57 -6.77
CA CYS A 98 -7.02 -12.13 -5.65
C CYS A 98 -6.23 -11.86 -4.36
N LYS A 99 -4.98 -12.34 -4.25
CA LYS A 99 -4.05 -12.01 -3.14
C LYS A 99 -4.57 -12.47 -1.77
N GLN A 100 -5.33 -13.55 -1.75
CA GLN A 100 -6.06 -14.02 -0.57
C GLN A 100 -5.16 -14.72 0.45
N LYS A 101 -4.06 -15.34 0.00
CA LYS A 101 -3.16 -16.10 0.88
C LYS A 101 -2.32 -15.19 1.76
N LEU A 102 -1.64 -14.21 1.15
CA LEU A 102 -0.77 -13.27 1.85
C LEU A 102 -1.49 -12.01 2.31
N GLY A 103 -2.61 -11.67 1.66
CA GLY A 103 -3.39 -10.48 1.95
C GLY A 103 -2.96 -9.29 1.08
N ALA A 104 -3.93 -8.65 0.43
CA ALA A 104 -3.69 -7.47 -0.39
C ALA A 104 -3.09 -6.31 0.40
N ASN A 105 -3.46 -6.15 1.67
CA ASN A 105 -2.90 -5.16 2.59
C ASN A 105 -1.41 -5.38 2.87
N ALA A 106 -0.98 -6.63 3.09
CA ALA A 106 0.43 -7.00 3.26
C ALA A 106 1.26 -6.69 2.00
N ILE A 107 0.79 -7.17 0.85
CA ILE A 107 1.49 -6.96 -0.44
C ILE A 107 1.58 -5.48 -0.78
N LEU A 108 0.48 -4.72 -0.64
CA LEU A 108 0.47 -3.30 -0.97
C LEU A 108 1.37 -2.49 -0.04
N ALA A 109 1.42 -2.81 1.26
CA ALA A 109 2.28 -2.09 2.20
C ALA A 109 3.76 -2.26 1.84
N VAL A 110 4.17 -3.48 1.49
CA VAL A 110 5.53 -3.76 1.00
C VAL A 110 5.79 -3.07 -0.34
N SER A 111 4.86 -3.18 -1.30
CA SER A 111 4.98 -2.56 -2.63
C SER A 111 5.20 -1.05 -2.56
N LEU A 112 4.43 -0.34 -1.72
CA LEU A 112 4.56 1.10 -1.51
C LEU A 112 5.90 1.47 -0.84
N ALA A 113 6.35 0.69 0.14
CA ALA A 113 7.63 0.92 0.81
C ALA A 113 8.81 0.68 -0.15
N VAL A 114 8.74 -0.35 -0.98
CA VAL A 114 9.72 -0.63 -2.05
C VAL A 114 9.74 0.50 -3.08
N CYS A 115 8.58 1.00 -3.52
CA CYS A 115 8.51 2.12 -4.47
C CYS A 115 9.19 3.39 -3.93
N LYS A 116 8.95 3.70 -2.64
CA LYS A 116 9.65 4.79 -1.94
C LYS A 116 11.15 4.53 -1.85
N ALA A 117 11.56 3.31 -1.51
CA ALA A 117 12.97 2.92 -1.46
C ALA A 117 13.65 3.04 -2.84
N GLY A 118 12.98 2.63 -3.91
CA GLY A 118 13.45 2.74 -5.29
C GLY A 118 13.61 4.20 -5.74
N ALA A 119 12.70 5.08 -5.35
CA ALA A 119 12.83 6.53 -5.55
C ALA A 119 14.05 7.10 -4.83
N SER A 120 14.23 6.74 -3.55
CA SER A 120 15.39 7.16 -2.74
C SER A 120 16.71 6.62 -3.30
N ALA A 121 16.76 5.36 -3.72
CA ALA A 121 17.94 4.75 -4.34
C ALA A 121 18.33 5.46 -5.66
N LYS A 122 17.34 5.91 -6.44
CA LYS A 122 17.54 6.74 -7.64
C LYS A 122 17.79 8.21 -7.33
N LYS A 123 17.72 8.64 -6.06
CA LYS A 123 17.84 10.05 -5.62
C LYS A 123 16.88 10.99 -6.35
N ILE A 124 15.65 10.53 -6.60
CA ILE A 124 14.59 11.32 -7.22
C ILE A 124 13.35 11.38 -6.31
N PRO A 125 12.54 12.45 -6.41
CA PRO A 125 11.27 12.50 -5.71
C PRO A 125 10.33 11.36 -6.12
N LEU A 126 9.51 10.87 -5.18
CA LEU A 126 8.59 9.75 -5.40
C LEU A 126 7.66 9.94 -6.60
N TYR A 127 7.08 11.14 -6.77
CA TYR A 127 6.19 11.44 -7.91
C TYR A 127 6.89 11.24 -9.26
N ARG A 128 8.19 11.55 -9.33
CA ARG A 128 9.00 11.39 -10.55
C ARG A 128 9.32 9.92 -10.77
N HIS A 129 9.62 9.18 -9.69
CA HIS A 129 9.83 7.74 -9.77
C HIS A 129 8.59 7.01 -10.32
N ILE A 130 7.40 7.33 -9.79
CA ILE A 130 6.13 6.79 -10.27
C ILE A 130 5.88 7.17 -11.73
N ALA A 131 6.14 8.42 -12.12
CA ALA A 131 6.02 8.84 -13.51
C ALA A 131 6.94 8.05 -14.45
N ASN A 132 8.19 7.81 -14.04
CA ASN A 132 9.13 6.99 -14.81
C ASN A 132 8.66 5.52 -14.94
N LEU A 133 8.13 4.93 -13.86
CA LEU A 133 7.55 3.58 -13.90
C LEU A 133 6.36 3.49 -14.85
N ALA A 134 5.55 4.54 -14.93
CA ALA A 134 4.39 4.63 -15.81
C ALA A 134 4.72 5.05 -17.26
N GLY A 135 5.99 5.38 -17.57
CA GLY A 135 6.37 5.93 -18.87
C GLY A 135 5.88 7.37 -19.13
N ASN A 136 5.46 8.09 -18.08
CA ASN A 136 4.91 9.44 -18.15
C ASN A 136 6.01 10.50 -18.11
N LYS A 137 6.20 11.22 -19.23
CA LYS A 137 7.20 12.31 -19.33
C LYS A 137 6.70 13.63 -18.74
N THR A 138 5.41 13.91 -18.89
CA THR A 138 4.79 15.18 -18.48
C THR A 138 4.03 14.97 -17.17
N LEU A 139 4.31 15.82 -16.18
CA LEU A 139 3.59 15.82 -14.92
C LEU A 139 2.46 16.85 -14.96
N VAL A 140 1.35 16.53 -14.31
CA VAL A 140 0.19 17.40 -14.18
C VAL A 140 -0.25 17.40 -12.72
N LEU A 141 -0.62 18.57 -12.20
CA LEU A 141 -1.27 18.67 -10.90
C LEU A 141 -2.77 18.34 -11.07
N PRO A 142 -3.32 17.40 -10.28
CA PRO A 142 -4.73 17.05 -10.37
C PRO A 142 -5.61 18.18 -9.82
N VAL A 143 -6.82 18.33 -10.37
CA VAL A 143 -7.87 19.14 -9.74
C VAL A 143 -8.35 18.39 -8.49
N PRO A 144 -8.25 18.97 -7.29
CA PRO A 144 -8.72 18.32 -6.08
C PRO A 144 -10.25 18.27 -6.05
N ALA A 145 -10.79 17.12 -5.66
CA ALA A 145 -12.22 16.93 -5.36
C ALA A 145 -12.40 16.86 -3.85
N PHE A 146 -12.85 17.96 -3.24
CA PHE A 146 -13.03 18.06 -1.79
C PHE A 146 -14.41 17.55 -1.41
N ASN A 147 -14.47 16.50 -0.60
CA ASN A 147 -15.72 16.05 -0.02
C ASN A 147 -16.17 17.05 1.07
N VAL A 148 -17.35 17.65 0.89
CA VAL A 148 -17.88 18.70 1.77
C VAL A 148 -19.22 18.33 2.40
N ILE A 149 -19.94 17.36 1.82
CA ILE A 149 -21.24 16.89 2.32
C ILE A 149 -21.22 15.36 2.36
N ASN A 150 -21.52 14.79 3.51
CA ASN A 150 -21.68 13.34 3.69
C ASN A 150 -23.16 12.94 3.71
N GLY A 151 -23.47 11.80 3.10
CA GLY A 151 -24.76 11.12 3.17
C GLY A 151 -24.58 9.60 3.10
N GLY A 152 -25.66 8.85 2.87
CA GLY A 152 -25.64 7.40 2.80
C GLY A 152 -25.00 6.76 4.04
N SER A 153 -24.16 5.73 3.86
CA SER A 153 -23.49 5.05 4.98
C SER A 153 -22.43 5.89 5.71
N HIS A 154 -22.13 7.10 5.21
CA HIS A 154 -21.17 8.01 5.84
C HIS A 154 -21.83 9.08 6.72
N ALA A 155 -23.16 9.12 6.84
CA ALA A 155 -23.86 10.05 7.71
C ALA A 155 -25.17 9.47 8.26
N GLY A 156 -25.54 9.83 9.49
CA GLY A 156 -26.84 9.48 10.09
C GLY A 156 -28.01 10.33 9.62
N ASN A 157 -27.93 10.95 8.43
CA ASN A 157 -28.93 11.86 7.91
C ASN A 157 -29.81 11.19 6.82
N LYS A 158 -30.76 11.93 6.26
CA LYS A 158 -31.70 11.41 5.24
C LYS A 158 -31.17 11.47 3.80
N LEU A 159 -29.96 11.99 3.58
CA LEU A 159 -29.41 12.17 2.24
C LEU A 159 -28.98 10.80 1.70
N ALA A 160 -29.64 10.32 0.64
CA ALA A 160 -29.33 9.01 0.06
C ALA A 160 -27.96 8.97 -0.66
N MET A 161 -27.53 10.09 -1.25
CA MET A 161 -26.24 10.20 -1.93
C MET A 161 -25.09 10.09 -0.92
N GLN A 162 -24.05 9.32 -1.25
CA GLN A 162 -22.96 9.02 -0.31
C GLN A 162 -22.07 10.24 -0.02
N LEU A 163 -21.67 11.00 -1.06
CA LEU A 163 -20.72 12.11 -0.94
C LEU A 163 -21.07 13.24 -1.92
N GLY A 164 -20.94 14.49 -1.46
CA GLY A 164 -21.02 15.70 -2.27
C GLY A 164 -19.66 16.38 -2.33
N HIS A 165 -19.11 16.53 -3.54
CA HIS A 165 -17.77 17.07 -3.75
C HIS A 165 -17.80 18.47 -4.39
N LEU A 166 -16.88 19.32 -3.96
CA LEU A 166 -16.56 20.60 -4.60
C LEU A 166 -15.25 20.45 -5.40
N LEU A 167 -15.28 20.88 -6.67
CA LEU A 167 -14.11 20.92 -7.54
C LEU A 167 -13.85 22.36 -7.96
N SER A 168 -12.65 22.87 -7.66
CA SER A 168 -12.20 24.17 -8.15
C SER A 168 -11.53 24.00 -9.51
N LYS A 169 -12.26 24.27 -10.58
CA LYS A 169 -11.69 24.42 -11.92
C LYS A 169 -11.38 25.90 -12.13
N LYS A 170 -10.16 26.23 -12.59
CA LYS A 170 -9.91 27.55 -13.16
C LYS A 170 -10.91 27.77 -14.32
N LEU A 171 -11.67 28.86 -14.25
CA LEU A 171 -12.39 29.40 -15.40
C LEU A 171 -11.38 29.90 -16.44
#